data_AF-A0AAW1WKX7-F1
#
_entry.id   AF-A0AAW1WKX7-F1
#
_cell.length_a   1.000
_cell.length_b   1.000
_cell.length_c   1.000
_cell.angle_alpha   90.00
_cell.angle_beta   90.00
_cell.angle_gamma   90.00
#
_symmetry.space_group_name_H-M   'P 1'
#
loop_
_entity.id
_entity.type
_entity.pdbx_description
1 polymer ?
#
loop_
_entity_poly.entity_id
_entity_poly.type
_entity_poly.pdbx_seq_one_letter_code
_entity_poly.pdbx_strand_id
1 'polypeptide(L)'
;MELAVTDDTTALNYWLNWRVLLCSIWVLAPMVVALLMICKYEGSDHLKSDQGESQQEVNRDLCGDEAWRPCLKMIHPLWLLAYRVIAFSLLLATLIAKVVLSGGGIFFYYTQWTFTLLTICFGCGSLLSIYGCFWYDKTRSMGLGVHHVGSEAENGTYIPLEHEDKGSNYQEENYVLPVAIKCSYVFQAIFQMNAGAVMLTDCIYWLIIYPFLTIKDYNLSFITVAMHTVNAVLLLGDALLNCLQVPLVRISLFVLWTGTFVIFQWTIHAFVSIWWPYPFLDLSSPYSPVWYLLVALMHIPCYASFTLIVRSKHYLLSRWFPLSYRC
;
A
#
# COMPACT_ATOMS: atom_id res chain seq x y z
N MET A 1 -0.19 46.56 -5.48
CA MET A 1 -0.39 45.20 -4.93
C MET A 1 -1.87 44.91 -5.10
N GLU A 2 -2.26 44.43 -6.29
CA GLU A 2 -3.63 43.99 -6.52
C GLU A 2 -3.89 42.79 -5.60
N LEU A 3 -4.89 42.88 -4.74
CA LEU A 3 -5.47 41.70 -4.12
C LEU A 3 -5.94 40.81 -5.27
N ALA A 4 -5.29 39.66 -5.46
CA ALA A 4 -5.87 38.60 -6.26
C ALA A 4 -7.22 38.27 -5.62
N VAL A 5 -8.30 38.69 -6.27
CA VAL A 5 -9.66 38.25 -5.94
C VAL A 5 -9.62 36.74 -6.09
N THR A 6 -9.61 36.04 -4.97
CA THR A 6 -9.80 34.59 -4.98
C THR A 6 -11.25 34.38 -5.39
N ASP A 7 -11.45 33.70 -6.52
CA ASP A 7 -12.80 33.39 -6.98
C ASP A 7 -13.53 32.62 -5.88
N ASP A 8 -14.77 33.03 -5.61
CA ASP A 8 -15.60 32.36 -4.63
C ASP A 8 -15.94 30.95 -5.13
N THR A 9 -15.23 29.95 -4.60
CA THR A 9 -15.39 28.54 -4.99
C THR A 9 -16.77 27.98 -4.66
N THR A 10 -17.58 28.65 -3.82
CA THR A 10 -18.96 28.25 -3.54
C THR A 10 -19.96 28.70 -4.60
N ALA A 11 -19.55 29.61 -5.50
CA ALA A 11 -20.42 30.15 -6.52
C ALA A 11 -20.62 29.15 -7.67
N LEU A 12 -21.86 29.04 -8.17
CA LEU A 12 -22.21 28.09 -9.24
C LEU A 12 -21.44 28.35 -10.55
N ASN A 13 -21.11 29.60 -10.84
CA ASN A 13 -20.34 29.99 -12.01
C ASN A 13 -18.91 29.43 -12.02
N TYR A 14 -18.31 29.21 -10.84
CA TYR A 14 -17.00 28.57 -10.70
C TYR A 14 -17.03 27.14 -11.26
N TRP A 15 -18.08 26.39 -10.90
CA TRP A 15 -18.25 24.99 -11.29
C TRP A 15 -18.80 24.80 -12.70
N LEU A 16 -19.63 25.73 -13.20
CA LEU A 16 -20.17 25.71 -14.57
C LEU A 16 -19.17 26.25 -15.61
N ASN A 17 -17.93 25.77 -15.55
CA ASN A 17 -16.87 26.12 -16.48
C ASN A 17 -16.48 24.90 -17.34
N TRP A 18 -16.25 25.10 -18.63
CA TRP A 18 -15.79 24.03 -19.53
C TRP A 18 -14.47 23.40 -19.06
N ARG A 19 -13.63 24.14 -18.34
CA ARG A 19 -12.40 23.62 -17.72
C ARG A 19 -12.72 22.58 -16.65
N VAL A 20 -13.73 22.82 -15.83
CA VAL A 20 -14.20 21.89 -14.79
C VAL A 20 -14.70 20.60 -15.43
N LEU A 21 -15.42 20.69 -16.56
CA LEU A 21 -15.85 19.52 -17.32
C LEU A 21 -14.65 18.68 -17.78
N LEU A 22 -13.60 19.30 -18.34
CA LEU A 22 -12.40 18.58 -18.75
C LEU A 22 -11.66 17.96 -17.57
N CYS A 23 -11.46 18.71 -16.47
CA CYS A 23 -10.87 18.17 -15.25
C CYS A 23 -11.67 16.98 -14.70
N SER A 24 -13.00 17.06 -14.75
CA SER A 24 -13.91 15.97 -14.35
C SER A 24 -13.73 14.74 -15.22
N ILE A 25 -13.58 14.89 -16.54
CA ILE A 25 -13.28 13.77 -17.44
C ILE A 25 -11.92 13.14 -17.08
N TRP A 26 -10.89 13.95 -16.83
CA TRP A 26 -9.56 13.46 -16.47
C TRP A 26 -9.48 12.76 -15.12
N VAL A 27 -10.41 13.02 -14.21
CA VAL A 27 -10.50 12.34 -12.90
C VAL A 27 -11.40 11.11 -12.98
N LEU A 28 -12.62 11.29 -13.49
CA LEU A 28 -13.66 10.26 -13.45
C LEU A 28 -13.41 9.14 -14.45
N ALA A 29 -12.89 9.42 -15.65
CA ALA A 29 -12.65 8.36 -16.63
C ALA A 29 -11.61 7.33 -16.15
N PRO A 30 -10.43 7.71 -15.62
CA PRO A 30 -9.51 6.77 -15.00
C PRO A 30 -10.10 6.04 -13.80
N MET A 31 -10.91 6.69 -12.96
CA MET A 31 -11.59 6.03 -11.83
C MET A 31 -12.58 4.96 -12.30
N VAL A 32 -13.38 5.24 -13.33
CA VAL A 32 -14.30 4.24 -13.90
C VAL A 32 -13.51 3.07 -14.48
N VAL A 33 -12.43 3.33 -15.22
CA VAL A 33 -11.56 2.26 -15.73
C VAL A 33 -10.96 1.44 -14.59
N ALA A 34 -10.49 2.08 -13.51
CA ALA A 34 -9.95 1.41 -12.34
C ALA A 34 -11.00 0.52 -11.64
N LEU A 35 -12.24 1.00 -11.48
CA LEU A 35 -13.35 0.19 -10.95
C LEU A 35 -13.65 -1.00 -11.85
N LEU A 36 -13.72 -0.81 -13.16
CA LEU A 36 -13.95 -1.90 -14.12
C LEU A 36 -12.83 -2.94 -14.07
N MET A 37 -11.57 -2.51 -13.92
CA MET A 37 -10.43 -3.40 -13.75
C MET A 37 -10.56 -4.22 -12.46
N ILE A 38 -10.89 -3.59 -11.33
CA ILE A 38 -11.11 -4.30 -10.07
C ILE A 38 -12.26 -5.30 -10.21
N CYS A 39 -13.41 -4.88 -10.71
CA CYS A 39 -14.58 -5.74 -10.91
C CYS A 39 -14.26 -6.92 -11.83
N LYS A 40 -13.49 -6.72 -12.90
CA LYS A 40 -13.11 -7.78 -13.84
C LYS A 40 -12.14 -8.77 -13.21
N TYR A 41 -11.13 -8.29 -12.49
CA TYR A 41 -10.13 -9.15 -11.87
C TYR A 41 -10.68 -9.89 -10.65
N GLU A 42 -11.36 -9.21 -9.74
CA GLU A 42 -11.94 -9.84 -8.55
C GLU A 42 -13.20 -10.67 -8.87
N GLY A 43 -14.03 -10.20 -9.81
CA GLY A 43 -15.23 -10.93 -10.25
C GLY A 43 -14.90 -12.19 -11.05
N SER A 44 -13.84 -12.17 -11.87
CA SER A 44 -13.39 -13.37 -12.57
C SER A 44 -12.81 -14.43 -11.63
N ASP A 45 -12.21 -14.02 -10.51
CA ASP A 45 -11.70 -14.95 -9.50
C ASP A 45 -12.83 -15.63 -8.73
N HIS A 46 -13.96 -14.95 -8.53
CA HIS A 46 -15.15 -15.51 -7.88
C HIS A 46 -15.93 -16.47 -8.78
N LEU A 47 -15.98 -16.21 -10.09
CA LEU A 47 -16.60 -17.09 -11.09
C LEU A 47 -15.78 -18.36 -11.36
N LYS A 48 -14.45 -18.31 -11.19
CA LYS A 48 -13.57 -19.50 -11.28
C LYS A 48 -13.56 -20.33 -10.01
N SER A 49 -13.84 -19.72 -8.85
CA SER A 49 -13.89 -20.39 -7.54
C SER A 49 -14.98 -21.46 -7.46
N ASP A 50 -16.06 -21.34 -8.24
CA ASP A 50 -17.19 -22.27 -8.23
C ASP A 50 -16.93 -23.57 -9.03
N GLN A 51 -15.82 -23.65 -9.77
CA GLN A 51 -15.57 -24.77 -10.70
C GLN A 51 -14.28 -25.58 -10.42
N GLY A 52 -13.51 -25.22 -9.38
CA GLY A 52 -12.21 -25.86 -9.12
C GLY A 52 -11.62 -25.56 -7.75
N GLU A 53 -12.28 -26.00 -6.69
CA GLU A 53 -11.90 -25.75 -5.29
C GLU A 53 -10.47 -26.24 -4.92
N SER A 54 -9.87 -27.19 -5.65
CA SER A 54 -8.60 -27.80 -5.26
C SER A 54 -7.32 -27.06 -5.68
N GLN A 55 -7.34 -26.18 -6.69
CA GLN A 55 -6.13 -25.46 -7.16
C GLN A 55 -6.06 -24.02 -6.65
N GLN A 56 -7.20 -23.42 -6.29
CA GLN A 56 -7.27 -22.03 -5.83
C GLN A 56 -6.99 -21.91 -4.33
N GLU A 57 -7.30 -22.93 -3.51
CA GLU A 57 -6.88 -22.98 -2.11
C GLU A 57 -5.35 -22.92 -1.99
N VAL A 58 -4.60 -23.67 -2.82
CA VAL A 58 -3.12 -23.66 -2.82
C VAL A 58 -2.53 -22.29 -3.19
N ASN A 59 -3.10 -21.58 -4.18
CA ASN A 59 -2.68 -20.21 -4.53
C ASN A 59 -3.10 -19.15 -3.50
N ARG A 60 -4.22 -19.38 -2.79
CA ARG A 60 -4.71 -18.49 -1.73
C ARG A 60 -3.90 -18.70 -0.42
N ASP A 61 -3.41 -19.91 -0.19
CA ASP A 61 -2.46 -20.25 0.88
C ASP A 61 -1.11 -19.53 0.69
N LEU A 62 -0.62 -19.45 -0.55
CA LEU A 62 0.59 -18.69 -0.91
C LEU A 62 0.45 -17.17 -0.66
N CYS A 63 -0.71 -16.57 -0.95
CA CYS A 63 -0.96 -15.13 -0.80
C CYS A 63 -1.02 -14.67 0.67
N GLY A 64 -1.47 -15.53 1.59
CA GLY A 64 -1.44 -15.26 3.04
C GLY A 64 -0.02 -15.22 3.62
N ASP A 65 0.91 -15.92 2.98
CA ASP A 65 2.24 -16.23 3.48
C ASP A 65 3.31 -15.24 2.99
N GLU A 66 3.14 -14.69 1.79
CA GLU A 66 4.08 -13.71 1.17
C GLU A 66 4.22 -12.40 1.98
N ALA A 67 3.15 -11.95 2.63
CA ALA A 67 3.09 -10.64 3.29
C ALA A 67 3.97 -10.53 4.55
N TRP A 68 4.23 -11.63 5.24
CA TRP A 68 5.01 -11.67 6.49
C TRP A 68 6.29 -12.51 6.37
N ARG A 69 6.54 -13.14 5.22
CA ARG A 69 7.78 -13.88 4.97
C ARG A 69 8.90 -12.99 4.41
N PRO A 70 10.12 -13.08 4.98
CA PRO A 70 11.29 -12.48 4.37
C PRO A 70 11.67 -13.12 3.03
N CYS A 71 12.27 -12.33 2.12
CA CYS A 71 12.75 -12.80 0.81
C CYS A 71 13.76 -13.95 0.86
N LEU A 72 14.55 -14.00 1.93
CA LEU A 72 15.69 -14.90 2.08
C LEU A 72 15.50 -15.82 3.30
N LYS A 73 15.81 -17.12 3.13
CA LYS A 73 15.83 -18.15 4.18
C LYS A 73 16.65 -17.72 5.40
N MET A 74 17.68 -16.92 5.16
CA MET A 74 18.66 -16.51 6.16
C MET A 74 18.18 -15.33 7.03
N ILE A 75 17.19 -14.55 6.57
CA ILE A 75 16.62 -13.46 7.35
C ILE A 75 15.55 -14.05 8.25
N HIS A 76 15.78 -14.02 9.56
CA HIS A 76 14.78 -14.45 10.54
C HIS A 76 13.53 -13.55 10.44
N PRO A 77 12.29 -14.09 10.47
CA PRO A 77 11.05 -13.31 10.42
C PRO A 77 10.99 -12.17 11.46
N LEU A 78 11.72 -12.33 12.56
CA LEU A 78 11.88 -11.33 13.62
C LEU A 78 12.54 -10.02 13.14
N TRP A 79 13.45 -10.05 12.16
CA TRP A 79 14.08 -8.84 11.62
C TRP A 79 13.11 -8.01 10.78
N LEU A 80 12.27 -8.68 9.97
CA LEU A 80 11.18 -8.00 9.24
C LEU A 80 10.17 -7.40 10.22
N LEU A 81 9.83 -8.13 11.29
CA LEU A 81 8.97 -7.62 12.35
C LEU A 81 9.57 -6.39 13.04
N ALA A 82 10.83 -6.47 13.47
CA ALA A 82 11.53 -5.37 14.13
C ALA A 82 11.56 -4.12 13.24
N TYR A 83 11.89 -4.30 11.96
CA TYR A 83 11.84 -3.23 10.96
C TYR A 83 10.46 -2.57 10.89
N ARG A 84 9.40 -3.36 10.74
CA ARG A 84 8.02 -2.84 10.64
C ARG A 84 7.57 -2.11 11.90
N VAL A 85 7.88 -2.64 13.08
CA VAL A 85 7.52 -2.00 14.36
C VAL A 85 8.27 -0.69 14.57
N ILE A 86 9.56 -0.63 14.23
CA ILE A 86 10.35 0.60 14.29
C ILE A 86 9.79 1.63 13.29
N ALA A 87 9.56 1.22 12.04
CA ALA A 87 8.98 2.07 11.01
C ALA A 87 7.61 2.60 11.42
N PHE A 88 6.71 1.73 11.91
CA PHE A 88 5.39 2.11 12.42
C PHE A 88 5.51 3.14 13.55
N SER A 89 6.38 2.90 14.53
CA SER A 89 6.56 3.79 15.67
C SER A 89 7.05 5.18 15.25
N LEU A 90 8.03 5.24 14.33
CA LEU A 90 8.55 6.49 13.79
C LEU A 90 7.51 7.28 12.98
N LEU A 91 6.77 6.58 12.12
CA LEU A 91 5.70 7.17 11.32
C LEU A 91 4.57 7.69 12.21
N LEU A 92 4.11 6.89 13.18
CA LEU A 92 3.06 7.27 14.11
C LEU A 92 3.46 8.46 15.00
N ALA A 93 4.68 8.45 15.54
CA ALA A 93 5.19 9.55 16.34
C ALA A 93 5.26 10.86 15.53
N THR A 94 5.70 10.78 14.27
CA THR A 94 5.74 11.92 13.35
C THR A 94 4.34 12.42 13.01
N LEU A 95 3.38 11.51 12.79
CA LEU A 95 1.98 11.85 12.51
C LEU A 95 1.37 12.60 13.71
N ILE A 96 1.53 12.05 14.92
CA ILE A 96 1.03 12.68 16.15
C ILE A 96 1.68 14.04 16.35
N ALA A 97 3.00 14.15 16.20
CA ALA A 97 3.71 15.41 16.34
C ALA A 97 3.18 16.47 15.34
N LYS A 98 2.92 16.10 14.07
CA LYS A 98 2.34 17.02 13.10
C LYS A 98 0.93 17.47 13.46
N VAL A 99 0.07 16.55 13.88
CA VAL A 99 -1.30 16.88 14.31
C VAL A 99 -1.28 17.82 15.52
N VAL A 100 -0.38 17.59 16.48
CA VAL A 100 -0.23 18.44 17.68
C VAL A 100 0.32 19.82 17.34
N LEU A 101 1.34 19.91 16.47
CA LEU A 101 2.00 21.17 16.15
C LEU A 101 1.23 22.04 15.15
N SER A 102 0.55 21.43 14.18
CA SER A 102 -0.07 22.11 13.04
C SER A 102 -1.59 21.99 13.01
N GLY A 103 -2.19 21.25 13.94
CA GLY A 103 -3.63 21.00 14.02
C GLY A 103 -4.15 20.03 12.96
N GLY A 104 -5.47 19.79 12.97
CA GLY A 104 -6.14 18.87 12.05
C GLY A 104 -6.22 19.36 10.59
N GLY A 105 -5.97 20.64 10.32
CA GLY A 105 -5.99 21.21 8.97
C GLY A 105 -4.95 20.60 8.02
N ILE A 106 -3.94 19.90 8.55
CA ILE A 106 -2.96 19.20 7.71
C ILE A 106 -3.61 18.10 6.86
N PHE A 107 -4.75 17.55 7.26
CA PHE A 107 -5.47 16.52 6.50
C PHE A 107 -6.14 17.06 5.23
N PHE A 108 -6.07 18.37 4.95
CA PHE A 108 -6.38 18.91 3.62
C PHE A 108 -5.30 18.57 2.57
N TYR A 109 -4.13 18.09 2.96
CA TYR A 109 -3.05 17.76 2.03
C TYR A 109 -3.01 16.26 1.71
N TYR A 110 -2.88 15.94 0.42
CA TYR A 110 -2.76 14.56 -0.08
C TYR A 110 -1.52 13.84 0.49
N THR A 111 -0.45 14.61 0.77
CA THR A 111 0.76 14.08 1.41
C THR A 111 0.46 13.54 2.82
N GLN A 112 -0.46 14.14 3.56
CA GLN A 112 -0.87 13.64 4.88
C GLN A 112 -1.79 12.42 4.77
N TRP A 113 -2.68 12.37 3.78
CA TRP A 113 -3.47 11.17 3.48
C TRP A 113 -2.55 9.98 3.18
N THR A 114 -1.57 10.19 2.30
CA THR A 114 -0.56 9.18 1.93
C THR A 114 0.26 8.74 3.13
N PHE A 115 0.71 9.68 3.98
CA PHE A 115 1.47 9.33 5.18
C PHE A 115 0.67 8.55 6.22
N THR A 116 -0.58 8.92 6.40
CA THR A 116 -1.49 8.22 7.31
C THR A 116 -1.75 6.81 6.80
N LEU A 117 -2.02 6.66 5.50
CA LEU A 117 -2.18 5.36 4.86
C LEU A 117 -0.91 4.50 4.97
N LEU A 118 0.28 5.10 4.86
CA LEU A 118 1.56 4.41 5.06
C LEU A 118 1.74 3.96 6.52
N THR A 119 1.35 4.79 7.48
CA THR A 119 1.39 4.45 8.91
C THR A 119 0.46 3.28 9.20
N ILE A 120 -0.77 3.31 8.67
CA ILE A 120 -1.73 2.20 8.77
C ILE A 120 -1.15 0.94 8.11
N CYS A 121 -0.52 1.06 6.95
CA CYS A 121 0.13 -0.05 6.25
C CYS A 121 1.17 -0.74 7.14
N PHE A 122 2.07 0.02 7.75
CA PHE A 122 3.08 -0.53 8.65
C PHE A 122 2.46 -1.13 9.91
N GLY A 123 1.39 -0.53 10.45
CA GLY A 123 0.63 -1.11 11.56
C GLY A 123 0.02 -2.47 11.22
N CYS A 124 -0.67 -2.58 10.08
CA CYS A 124 -1.20 -3.84 9.57
C CYS A 124 -0.09 -4.86 9.29
N GLY A 125 1.02 -4.42 8.68
CA GLY A 125 2.17 -5.27 8.40
C GLY A 125 2.84 -5.80 9.68
N SER A 126 2.94 -4.99 10.72
CA SER A 126 3.43 -5.40 12.04
C SER A 126 2.52 -6.46 12.66
N LEU A 127 1.19 -6.26 12.64
CA LEU A 127 0.23 -7.25 13.16
C LEU A 127 0.34 -8.59 12.42
N LEU A 128 0.44 -8.56 11.09
CA LEU A 128 0.63 -9.75 10.27
C LEU A 128 1.98 -10.44 10.55
N SER A 129 3.05 -9.66 10.73
CA SER A 129 4.36 -10.21 11.10
C SER A 129 4.38 -10.83 12.50
N ILE A 130 3.66 -10.26 13.48
CA ILE A 130 3.49 -10.87 14.81
C ILE A 130 2.77 -12.20 14.69
N TYR A 131 1.65 -12.22 13.95
CA TYR A 131 0.87 -13.42 13.71
C TYR A 131 1.70 -14.51 13.00
N GLY A 132 2.44 -14.14 11.95
CA GLY A 132 3.32 -15.05 11.23
C GLY A 132 4.46 -15.61 12.09
N CYS A 133 5.07 -14.79 12.95
CA CYS A 133 6.08 -15.25 13.90
C CYS A 133 5.50 -16.24 14.93
N PHE A 134 4.29 -15.99 15.44
CA PHE A 134 3.60 -16.90 16.36
C PHE A 134 3.36 -18.27 15.71
N TRP A 135 2.90 -18.28 14.46
CA TRP A 135 2.69 -19.52 13.70
C TRP A 135 3.98 -20.26 13.35
N TYR A 136 5.03 -19.53 12.98
CA TYR A 136 6.33 -20.11 12.70
C TYR A 136 6.91 -20.83 13.93
N ASP A 137 6.80 -20.23 15.12
CA ASP A 137 7.27 -20.86 16.35
C ASP A 137 6.35 -22.02 16.80
N LYS A 138 5.02 -21.88 16.67
CA LYS A 138 4.06 -22.97 16.93
C LYS A 138 4.37 -24.21 16.06
N THR A 139 4.61 -23.99 14.76
CA THR A 139 4.94 -25.09 13.81
C THR A 139 6.27 -25.75 14.16
N ARG A 140 7.27 -24.97 14.59
CA ARG A 140 8.56 -25.50 15.05
C ARG A 140 8.43 -26.28 16.35
N SER A 141 7.60 -25.81 17.29
CA SER A 141 7.35 -26.47 18.57
C SER A 141 6.53 -27.76 18.43
N MET A 142 5.68 -27.86 17.41
CA MET A 142 4.86 -29.05 17.13
C MET A 142 5.59 -30.14 16.34
N GLY A 143 6.87 -29.93 15.99
CA GLY A 143 7.73 -30.96 15.39
C GLY A 143 7.38 -31.35 13.96
N LEU A 144 6.53 -30.60 13.24
CA LEU A 144 6.19 -30.90 11.84
C LEU A 144 7.19 -30.26 10.88
N GLY A 145 8.48 -30.50 11.13
CA GLY A 145 9.58 -30.12 10.27
C GLY A 145 10.05 -31.31 9.45
N VAL A 146 9.72 -31.33 8.16
CA VAL A 146 10.55 -31.90 7.08
C VAL A 146 11.10 -33.32 7.34
N HIS A 147 10.28 -34.34 7.09
CA HIS A 147 10.79 -35.62 6.58
C HIS A 147 10.51 -35.69 5.08
N HIS A 148 11.43 -35.16 4.27
CA HIS A 148 11.54 -35.58 2.88
C HIS A 148 12.36 -36.87 2.85
N VAL A 149 11.62 -37.98 2.73
CA VAL A 149 11.94 -39.29 2.12
C VAL A 149 13.43 -39.60 1.90
N GLY A 150 13.89 -40.67 2.58
CA GLY A 150 15.04 -41.44 2.15
C GLY A 150 15.74 -42.21 3.27
N SER A 151 15.14 -43.30 3.78
CA SER A 151 15.88 -44.53 4.11
C SER A 151 14.91 -45.65 4.52
N GLU A 152 15.24 -46.85 4.05
CA GLU A 152 14.48 -48.09 4.04
C GLU A 152 14.36 -48.79 5.41
N ALA A 153 13.40 -49.74 5.48
CA ALA A 153 13.25 -50.85 6.46
C ALA A 153 12.99 -50.41 7.92
N GLU A 154 12.17 -51.04 8.76
CA GLU A 154 11.69 -52.42 8.85
C GLU A 154 10.52 -52.42 9.88
N ASN A 155 9.50 -53.24 9.60
CA ASN A 155 8.53 -53.89 10.50
C ASN A 155 8.52 -53.57 12.02
N GLY A 156 7.35 -53.22 12.59
CA GLY A 156 7.14 -53.26 14.06
C GLY A 156 5.86 -52.61 14.61
N THR A 157 4.79 -53.41 14.71
CA THR A 157 3.67 -53.37 15.68
C THR A 157 3.26 -52.03 16.33
N TYR A 158 2.15 -51.45 15.87
CA TYR A 158 1.47 -50.33 16.54
C TYR A 158 0.56 -50.81 17.68
N ILE A 159 0.84 -50.35 18.91
CA ILE A 159 -0.12 -50.31 20.02
C ILE A 159 -0.88 -48.97 19.92
N PRO A 160 -2.22 -48.93 19.95
CA PRO A 160 -2.95 -47.67 19.97
C PRO A 160 -2.94 -47.12 21.41
N LEU A 161 -2.18 -46.05 21.64
CA LEU A 161 -2.34 -45.22 22.84
C LEU A 161 -3.26 -44.05 22.47
N GLU A 162 -4.51 -44.17 22.94
CA GLU A 162 -5.45 -43.08 23.07
C GLU A 162 -4.80 -41.96 23.89
N HIS A 163 -4.72 -40.77 23.30
CA HIS A 163 -4.77 -39.54 24.08
C HIS A 163 -5.66 -38.56 23.33
N GLU A 164 -6.90 -38.48 23.80
CA GLU A 164 -7.78 -37.34 23.63
C GLU A 164 -7.05 -36.07 24.08
N ASP A 165 -6.82 -35.14 23.14
CA ASP A 165 -6.98 -33.69 23.32
C ASP A 165 -6.74 -32.94 21.99
N LYS A 166 -7.51 -33.30 20.96
CA LYS A 166 -7.44 -32.66 19.63
C LYS A 166 -8.80 -32.11 19.17
N GLY A 167 -9.67 -31.73 20.09
CA GLY A 167 -10.98 -31.12 19.76
C GLY A 167 -10.94 -29.60 19.64
N SER A 168 -10.17 -28.90 20.48
CA SER A 168 -10.21 -27.44 20.58
C SER A 168 -9.36 -26.71 19.53
N ASN A 169 -8.18 -27.24 19.20
CA ASN A 169 -7.23 -26.58 18.28
C ASN A 169 -7.76 -26.51 16.84
N TYR A 170 -8.45 -27.56 16.34
CA TYR A 170 -8.99 -27.58 14.97
C TYR A 170 -10.12 -26.57 14.77
N GLN A 171 -10.92 -26.31 15.81
CA GLN A 171 -12.01 -25.35 15.72
C GLN A 171 -11.47 -23.91 15.72
N GLU A 172 -10.43 -23.63 16.51
CA GLU A 172 -9.74 -22.33 16.52
C GLU A 172 -8.94 -22.08 15.22
N GLU A 173 -8.29 -23.11 14.66
CA GLU A 173 -7.62 -23.08 13.35
C GLU A 173 -8.57 -22.69 12.21
N ASN A 174 -9.78 -23.28 12.19
CA ASN A 174 -10.76 -23.07 11.13
C ASN A 174 -11.34 -21.64 11.08
N TYR A 175 -11.36 -20.90 12.19
CA TYR A 175 -11.83 -19.50 12.20
C TYR A 175 -10.71 -18.48 12.02
N VAL A 176 -9.50 -18.78 12.51
CA VAL A 176 -8.38 -17.84 12.50
C VAL A 176 -7.73 -17.76 11.11
N LEU A 177 -7.72 -18.87 10.34
CA LEU A 177 -7.15 -18.92 8.99
C LEU A 177 -7.90 -18.01 7.98
N PRO A 178 -9.25 -18.01 7.89
CA PRO A 178 -9.98 -17.09 7.02
C PRO A 178 -9.78 -15.60 7.34
N VAL A 179 -9.61 -15.26 8.63
CA VAL A 179 -9.38 -13.88 9.07
C VAL A 179 -7.98 -13.43 8.67
N ALA A 180 -6.96 -14.27 8.86
CA ALA A 180 -5.59 -13.97 8.46
C ALA A 180 -5.46 -13.75 6.94
N ILE A 181 -6.14 -14.57 6.14
CA ILE A 181 -6.18 -14.42 4.67
C ILE A 181 -6.79 -13.07 4.28
N LYS A 182 -7.94 -12.70 4.89
CA LYS A 182 -8.57 -11.39 4.64
C LYS A 182 -7.67 -10.23 5.06
N CYS A 183 -7.02 -10.33 6.22
CA CYS A 183 -6.08 -9.30 6.69
C CYS A 183 -4.86 -9.17 5.77
N SER A 184 -4.32 -10.28 5.27
CA SER A 184 -3.23 -10.26 4.27
C SER A 184 -3.66 -9.57 2.99
N TYR A 185 -4.87 -9.87 2.49
CA TYR A 185 -5.44 -9.22 1.32
C TYR A 185 -5.57 -7.70 1.49
N VAL A 186 -6.12 -7.26 2.62
CA VAL A 186 -6.27 -5.84 2.95
C VAL A 186 -4.89 -5.17 3.04
N PHE A 187 -3.93 -5.80 3.72
CA PHE A 187 -2.57 -5.29 3.78
C PHE A 187 -1.93 -5.16 2.40
N GLN A 188 -2.06 -6.18 1.54
CA GLN A 188 -1.54 -6.14 0.18
C GLN A 188 -2.16 -4.99 -0.62
N ALA A 189 -3.48 -4.79 -0.53
CA ALA A 189 -4.17 -3.70 -1.18
C ALA A 189 -3.67 -2.32 -0.71
N ILE A 190 -3.53 -2.14 0.61
CA ILE A 190 -3.00 -0.91 1.21
C ILE A 190 -1.54 -0.68 0.81
N PHE A 191 -0.71 -1.71 0.83
CA PHE A 191 0.71 -1.63 0.44
C PHE A 191 0.86 -1.21 -1.02
N GLN A 192 0.09 -1.82 -1.92
CA GLN A 192 0.11 -1.50 -3.34
C GLN A 192 -0.44 -0.10 -3.62
N MET A 193 -1.46 0.35 -2.88
CA MET A 193 -1.94 1.73 -2.94
C MET A 193 -0.86 2.72 -2.50
N ASN A 194 -0.15 2.43 -1.40
CA ASN A 194 0.96 3.24 -0.91
C ASN A 194 2.14 3.28 -1.89
N ALA A 195 2.44 2.18 -2.58
CA ALA A 195 3.52 2.13 -3.58
C ALA A 195 3.37 3.22 -4.64
N GLY A 196 2.18 3.36 -5.22
CA GLY A 196 1.91 4.44 -6.17
C GLY A 196 1.85 5.81 -5.51
N ALA A 197 1.16 5.92 -4.38
CA ALA A 197 0.92 7.20 -3.71
C ALA A 197 2.22 7.86 -3.23
N VAL A 198 3.12 7.11 -2.57
CA VAL A 198 4.41 7.60 -2.09
C VAL A 198 5.30 8.00 -3.26
N MET A 199 5.40 7.17 -4.32
CA MET A 199 6.18 7.54 -5.50
C MET A 199 5.65 8.81 -6.17
N LEU A 200 4.33 8.96 -6.29
CA LEU A 200 3.73 10.17 -6.85
C LEU A 200 4.02 11.41 -6.00
N THR A 201 3.77 11.34 -4.68
CA THR A 201 4.00 12.49 -3.80
C THR A 201 5.46 12.90 -3.78
N ASP A 202 6.38 11.94 -3.80
CA ASP A 202 7.81 12.21 -3.72
C ASP A 202 8.35 12.69 -5.07
N CYS A 203 7.89 12.13 -6.20
CA CYS A 203 8.24 12.66 -7.51
C CYS A 203 7.77 14.11 -7.69
N ILE A 204 6.51 14.42 -7.35
CA ILE A 204 6.01 15.80 -7.43
C ILE A 204 6.79 16.71 -6.49
N TYR A 205 7.04 16.26 -5.25
CA TYR A 205 7.79 17.05 -4.28
C TYR A 205 9.20 17.36 -4.76
N TRP A 206 9.98 16.34 -5.13
CA TRP A 206 11.39 16.50 -5.48
C TRP A 206 11.63 17.10 -6.87
N LEU A 207 10.78 16.81 -7.85
CA LEU A 207 10.99 17.27 -9.23
C LEU A 207 10.33 18.62 -9.52
N ILE A 208 9.26 18.98 -8.80
CA ILE A 208 8.46 20.18 -9.10
C ILE A 208 8.50 21.17 -7.93
N ILE A 209 8.11 20.74 -6.73
CA ILE A 209 7.90 21.65 -5.59
C ILE A 209 9.23 22.13 -5.01
N TYR A 210 10.15 21.21 -4.71
CA TYR A 210 11.42 21.50 -4.07
C TYR A 210 12.28 22.48 -4.88
N PRO A 211 12.51 22.30 -6.21
CA PRO A 211 13.27 23.27 -7.00
C PRO A 211 12.63 24.67 -6.99
N PHE A 212 11.30 24.74 -7.06
CA PHE A 212 10.59 26.01 -7.03
C PHE A 212 10.70 26.74 -5.69
N LEU A 213 10.68 25.99 -4.58
CA LEU A 213 10.84 26.55 -3.22
C LEU A 213 12.29 26.98 -2.97
N THR A 214 13.28 26.23 -3.47
CA THR A 214 14.70 26.60 -3.36
C THR A 214 15.03 27.84 -4.17
N ILE A 215 14.48 27.99 -5.39
CA ILE A 215 14.69 29.20 -6.22
C ILE A 215 14.13 30.46 -5.54
N LYS A 216 13.09 30.31 -4.72
CA LYS A 216 12.40 31.42 -4.05
C LYS A 216 12.85 31.66 -2.60
N ASP A 217 13.95 31.04 -2.16
CA ASP A 217 14.49 31.15 -0.80
C ASP A 217 13.45 30.90 0.32
N TYR A 218 12.49 30.00 0.07
CA TYR A 218 11.52 29.63 1.10
C TYR A 218 12.17 28.79 2.20
N ASN A 219 11.88 29.12 3.47
CA ASN A 219 12.26 28.30 4.61
C ASN A 219 11.53 26.95 4.58
N LEU A 220 12.22 25.92 4.10
CA LEU A 220 11.71 24.56 4.08
C LEU A 220 11.67 23.98 5.50
N SER A 221 10.49 23.52 5.92
CA SER A 221 10.33 22.70 7.12
C SER A 221 11.17 21.42 6.96
N PHE A 222 12.21 21.27 7.78
CA PHE A 222 13.04 20.05 7.81
C PHE A 222 12.19 18.78 7.96
N ILE A 223 11.16 18.84 8.80
CA ILE A 223 10.21 17.74 9.01
C ILE A 223 9.49 17.37 7.70
N THR A 224 9.15 18.33 6.87
CA THR A 224 8.45 18.09 5.59
C THR A 224 9.39 17.52 4.53
N VAL A 225 10.63 18.01 4.44
CA VAL A 225 11.66 17.45 3.57
C VAL A 225 11.99 16.00 3.97
N ALA A 226 12.22 15.79 5.27
CA ALA A 226 12.54 14.47 5.81
C ALA A 226 11.40 13.48 5.58
N MET A 227 10.14 13.91 5.70
CA MET A 227 8.97 13.06 5.50
C MET A 227 8.89 12.45 4.09
N HIS A 228 9.19 13.24 3.05
CA HIS A 228 9.21 12.73 1.67
C HIS A 228 10.33 11.70 1.47
N THR A 229 11.54 11.93 1.97
CA THR A 229 12.62 10.93 1.86
C THR A 229 12.33 9.68 2.70
N VAL A 230 11.84 9.85 3.92
CA VAL A 230 11.61 8.76 4.87
C VAL A 230 10.50 7.83 4.39
N ASN A 231 9.42 8.36 3.79
CA ASN A 231 8.34 7.52 3.27
C ASN A 231 8.83 6.55 2.18
N ALA A 232 9.55 7.06 1.18
CA ALA A 232 10.13 6.23 0.13
C ALA A 232 11.11 5.21 0.70
N VAL A 233 12.01 5.62 1.60
CA VAL A 233 13.02 4.73 2.20
C VAL A 233 12.35 3.62 3.02
N LEU A 234 11.34 3.95 3.83
CA LEU A 234 10.63 2.97 4.64
C LEU A 234 9.86 1.98 3.76
N LEU A 235 9.09 2.47 2.79
CA LEU A 235 8.28 1.60 1.93
C LEU A 235 9.16 0.71 1.05
N LEU A 236 10.24 1.26 0.46
CA LEU A 236 11.20 0.48 -0.32
C LEU A 236 11.95 -0.52 0.56
N GLY A 237 12.31 -0.16 1.78
CA GLY A 237 12.94 -1.10 2.72
C GLY A 237 12.02 -2.28 3.07
N ASP A 238 10.73 -2.04 3.31
CA ASP A 238 9.76 -3.14 3.52
C ASP A 238 9.64 -4.00 2.25
N ALA A 239 9.55 -3.36 1.07
CA ALA A 239 9.49 -4.04 -0.21
C ALA A 239 10.74 -4.88 -0.51
N LEU A 240 11.92 -4.46 -0.03
CA LEU A 240 13.17 -5.20 -0.18
C LEU A 240 13.22 -6.43 0.72
N LEU A 241 12.66 -6.33 1.93
CA LEU A 241 12.69 -7.41 2.91
C LEU A 241 11.58 -8.45 2.71
N ASN A 242 10.40 -8.04 2.24
CA ASN A 242 9.22 -8.89 2.10
C ASN A 242 9.12 -9.57 0.71
N CYS A 243 8.37 -10.68 0.63
CA CYS A 243 8.13 -11.40 -0.63
C CYS A 243 6.98 -10.82 -1.48
N LEU A 244 6.40 -9.68 -1.09
CA LEU A 244 5.16 -9.21 -1.69
C LEU A 244 5.36 -8.81 -3.15
N GLN A 245 4.54 -9.38 -4.02
CA GLN A 245 4.49 -8.97 -5.42
C GLN A 245 3.59 -7.75 -5.62
N VAL A 246 4.00 -6.91 -6.57
CA VAL A 246 3.25 -5.71 -6.99
C VAL A 246 2.82 -5.90 -8.45
N PRO A 247 1.65 -6.51 -8.71
CA PRO A 247 1.16 -6.67 -10.07
C PRO A 247 0.63 -5.33 -10.60
N LEU A 248 0.90 -5.04 -11.87
CA LEU A 248 0.54 -3.77 -12.51
C LEU A 248 -0.95 -3.45 -12.46
N VAL A 249 -1.80 -4.48 -12.43
CA VAL A 249 -3.28 -4.36 -12.36
C VAL A 249 -3.73 -3.58 -11.12
N ARG A 250 -2.96 -3.65 -10.03
CA ARG A 250 -3.26 -3.00 -8.76
C ARG A 250 -3.00 -1.49 -8.75
N ILE A 251 -2.50 -0.93 -9.86
CA ILE A 251 -2.53 0.52 -10.12
C ILE A 251 -3.93 1.10 -9.95
N SER A 252 -4.97 0.29 -10.19
CA SER A 252 -6.38 0.66 -10.03
C SER A 252 -6.69 1.19 -8.62
N LEU A 253 -6.15 0.57 -7.57
CA LEU A 253 -6.34 1.02 -6.19
C LEU A 253 -5.70 2.38 -5.93
N PHE A 254 -4.52 2.60 -6.48
CA PHE A 254 -3.82 3.88 -6.38
C PHE A 254 -4.57 5.00 -7.12
N VAL A 255 -5.08 4.74 -8.33
CA VAL A 255 -5.92 5.70 -9.08
C VAL A 255 -7.21 6.03 -8.34
N LEU A 256 -7.84 5.06 -7.68
CA LEU A 256 -9.03 5.33 -6.87
C LEU A 256 -8.72 6.15 -5.63
N TRP A 257 -7.57 5.92 -4.99
CA TRP A 257 -7.14 6.68 -3.83
C TRP A 257 -6.91 8.16 -4.15
N THR A 258 -6.19 8.45 -5.23
CA THR A 258 -5.97 9.82 -5.69
C THR A 258 -7.26 10.48 -6.15
N GLY A 259 -8.09 9.76 -6.91
CA GLY A 259 -9.40 10.23 -7.34
C GLY A 259 -10.33 10.56 -6.17
N THR A 260 -10.34 9.72 -5.13
CA THR A 260 -11.11 9.95 -3.90
C THR A 260 -10.65 11.23 -3.20
N PHE A 261 -9.34 11.47 -3.11
CA PHE A 261 -8.82 12.73 -2.55
C PHE A 261 -9.28 13.95 -3.36
N VAL A 262 -9.24 13.88 -4.70
CA VAL A 262 -9.68 14.98 -5.55
C VAL A 262 -11.17 15.27 -5.37
N ILE A 263 -12.01 14.24 -5.33
CA ILE A 263 -13.46 14.38 -5.07
C ILE A 263 -13.71 14.97 -3.68
N PHE A 264 -12.97 14.52 -2.66
CA PHE A 264 -13.02 15.09 -1.32
C PHE A 264 -12.72 16.59 -1.34
N GLN A 265 -11.64 17.01 -2.02
CA GLN A 265 -11.29 18.43 -2.15
C GLN A 265 -12.36 19.23 -2.88
N TRP A 266 -12.88 18.72 -3.99
CA TRP A 266 -13.94 19.38 -4.74
C TRP A 266 -15.20 19.57 -3.92
N THR A 267 -15.59 18.53 -3.18
CA THR A 267 -16.75 18.56 -2.30
C THR A 267 -16.60 19.68 -1.27
N ILE A 268 -15.45 19.78 -0.61
CA ILE A 268 -15.22 20.82 0.39
C ILE A 268 -15.28 22.22 -0.22
N HIS A 269 -14.61 22.45 -1.35
CA HIS A 269 -14.60 23.75 -2.01
C HIS A 269 -15.96 24.14 -2.60
N ALA A 270 -16.83 23.15 -2.91
CA ALA A 270 -18.19 23.41 -3.32
C ALA A 270 -19.07 23.94 -2.17
N PHE A 271 -18.76 23.58 -0.91
CA PHE A 271 -19.53 23.99 0.26
C PHE A 271 -18.90 25.15 1.04
N VAL A 272 -17.58 25.26 1.03
CA VAL A 272 -16.83 26.23 1.83
C VAL A 272 -15.72 26.85 1.00
N SER A 273 -15.75 28.17 0.88
CA SER A 273 -14.72 28.92 0.17
C SER A 273 -13.46 29.02 1.03
N ILE A 274 -12.55 28.06 0.82
CA ILE A 274 -11.22 28.04 1.41
C ILE A 274 -10.15 28.08 0.33
N TRP A 275 -8.91 28.34 0.73
CA TRP A 275 -7.78 28.31 -0.19
C TRP A 275 -7.43 26.87 -0.59
N TRP A 276 -7.10 26.66 -1.87
CA TRP A 276 -6.71 25.36 -2.41
C TRP A 276 -5.37 24.88 -1.81
N PRO A 277 -5.31 23.69 -1.19
CA PRO A 277 -4.06 23.15 -0.62
C PRO A 277 -2.95 22.99 -1.68
N TYR A 278 -3.36 22.78 -2.93
CA TYR A 278 -2.47 22.70 -4.07
C TYR A 278 -2.94 23.66 -5.17
N PRO A 279 -2.12 24.66 -5.57
CA PRO A 279 -2.50 25.62 -6.62
C PRO A 279 -2.86 24.97 -7.96
N PHE A 280 -2.30 23.80 -8.28
CA PHE A 280 -2.60 23.06 -9.50
C PHE A 280 -3.97 22.36 -9.49
N LEU A 281 -4.65 22.29 -8.33
CA LEU A 281 -6.02 21.79 -8.23
C LEU A 281 -7.07 22.88 -8.49
N ASP A 282 -6.68 24.16 -8.40
CA ASP A 282 -7.60 25.27 -8.61
C ASP A 282 -8.15 25.26 -10.04
N LEU A 283 -9.47 25.10 -10.15
CA LEU A 283 -10.20 24.99 -11.40
C LEU A 283 -10.35 26.34 -12.13
N SER A 284 -10.16 27.48 -11.43
CA SER A 284 -10.16 28.82 -12.05
C SER A 284 -8.97 28.99 -13.00
N SER A 285 -7.85 28.32 -12.70
CA SER A 285 -6.61 28.45 -13.46
C SER A 285 -6.79 28.03 -14.93
N PRO A 286 -6.24 28.78 -15.90
CA PRO A 286 -6.31 28.42 -17.32
C PRO A 286 -5.58 27.12 -17.65
N TYR A 287 -4.62 26.72 -16.80
CA TYR A 287 -3.84 25.51 -16.98
C TYR A 287 -4.40 24.31 -16.19
N SER A 288 -5.56 24.46 -15.52
CA SER A 288 -6.12 23.38 -14.69
C SER A 288 -6.30 22.07 -15.48
N PRO A 289 -6.88 22.03 -16.71
CA PRO A 289 -7.04 20.74 -17.39
C PRO A 289 -5.71 20.05 -17.71
N VAL A 290 -4.65 20.82 -17.96
CA VAL A 290 -3.30 20.30 -18.23
C VAL A 290 -2.70 19.70 -16.97
N TRP A 291 -2.86 20.35 -15.82
CA TRP A 291 -2.37 19.82 -14.54
C TRP A 291 -3.07 18.52 -14.16
N TYR A 292 -4.40 18.46 -14.28
CA TYR A 292 -5.16 17.25 -14.00
C TYR A 292 -4.76 16.10 -14.93
N LEU A 293 -4.59 16.37 -16.23
CA LEU A 293 -4.09 15.38 -17.19
C LEU A 293 -2.66 14.93 -16.84
N LEU A 294 -1.75 15.85 -16.53
CA LEU A 294 -0.37 15.53 -16.19
C LEU A 294 -0.29 14.63 -14.95
N VAL A 295 -1.02 14.96 -13.90
CA VAL A 295 -1.07 14.14 -12.67
C VAL A 295 -1.69 12.78 -12.98
N ALA A 296 -2.78 12.71 -13.76
CA ALA A 296 -3.37 11.44 -14.20
C ALA A 296 -2.35 10.57 -14.94
N LEU A 297 -1.60 11.14 -15.89
CA LEU A 297 -0.56 10.43 -16.64
C LEU A 297 0.60 9.99 -15.75
N MET A 298 0.99 10.77 -14.75
CA MET A 298 2.07 10.44 -13.81
C MET A 298 1.79 9.17 -12.96
N HIS A 299 0.53 8.74 -12.84
CA HIS A 299 0.22 7.50 -12.12
C HIS A 299 0.91 6.28 -12.74
N ILE A 300 1.00 6.26 -14.07
CA ILE A 300 1.59 5.14 -14.82
C ILE A 300 3.09 5.02 -14.53
N PRO A 301 3.95 6.04 -14.79
CA PRO A 301 5.38 5.91 -14.53
C PRO A 301 5.70 5.78 -13.03
N CYS A 302 4.96 6.43 -12.12
CA CYS A 302 5.18 6.29 -10.68
C CYS A 302 4.89 4.88 -10.17
N TYR A 303 3.81 4.25 -10.64
CA TYR A 303 3.51 2.87 -10.26
C TYR A 303 4.42 1.86 -10.96
N ALA A 304 4.73 2.11 -12.23
CA ALA A 304 5.62 1.26 -13.02
C ALA A 304 7.05 1.26 -12.47
N SER A 305 7.57 2.41 -12.01
CA SER A 305 8.91 2.49 -11.42
C SER A 305 9.02 1.65 -10.15
N PHE A 306 8.05 1.75 -9.24
CA PHE A 306 8.01 0.91 -8.04
C PHE A 306 7.94 -0.58 -8.38
N THR A 307 7.05 -0.94 -9.32
CA THR A 307 6.91 -2.32 -9.78
C THR A 307 8.21 -2.85 -10.38
N LEU A 308 8.92 -2.02 -11.15
CA LEU A 308 10.20 -2.36 -11.75
C LEU A 308 11.28 -2.59 -10.68
N ILE A 309 11.32 -1.76 -9.63
CA ILE A 309 12.24 -1.94 -8.50
C ILE A 309 11.99 -3.30 -7.81
N VAL A 310 10.72 -3.61 -7.51
CA VAL A 310 10.36 -4.88 -6.87
C VAL A 310 10.69 -6.08 -7.77
N ARG A 311 10.39 -6.02 -9.07
CA ARG A 311 10.76 -7.08 -10.01
C ARG A 311 12.27 -7.25 -10.14
N SER A 312 13.01 -6.14 -10.19
CA SER A 312 14.47 -6.16 -10.26
C SER A 312 15.06 -6.80 -9.00
N LYS A 313 14.51 -6.51 -7.82
CA LYS A 313 14.86 -7.18 -6.56
C LYS A 313 14.70 -8.70 -6.68
N HIS A 314 13.52 -9.18 -7.07
CA HIS A 314 13.26 -10.62 -7.18
C HIS A 314 14.21 -11.30 -8.19
N TYR A 315 14.45 -10.67 -9.34
CA TYR A 315 15.42 -11.15 -10.32
C TYR A 315 16.85 -11.21 -9.75
N LEU A 316 17.31 -10.17 -9.06
CA LEU A 316 18.66 -10.14 -8.47
C LEU A 316 18.81 -11.15 -7.33
N LEU A 317 17.84 -11.24 -6.43
CA LEU A 317 17.89 -12.18 -5.30
C LEU A 317 17.84 -13.64 -5.75
N SER A 318 17.00 -13.97 -6.75
CA SER A 318 16.96 -15.32 -7.33
C SER A 318 18.29 -15.73 -7.97
N ARG A 319 18.99 -14.77 -8.62
CA ARG A 319 20.27 -15.01 -9.28
C ARG A 319 21.45 -15.09 -8.31
N TRP A 320 21.49 -14.22 -7.30
CA TRP A 320 22.61 -14.14 -6.36
C TRP A 320 22.50 -15.15 -5.22
N PHE A 321 21.28 -15.52 -4.83
CA PHE A 321 21.03 -16.39 -3.68
C PHE A 321 20.05 -17.54 -4.01
N PRO A 322 20.31 -18.37 -5.02
CA PRO A 322 19.34 -19.37 -5.51
C PRO A 322 18.92 -20.40 -4.45
N LEU A 323 19.80 -20.75 -3.51
CA LEU A 323 19.50 -21.69 -2.42
C LEU A 323 18.72 -21.03 -1.26
N SER A 324 18.89 -19.71 -1.11
CA SER A 324 18.35 -18.93 0.00
C SER A 324 17.06 -18.18 -0.35
N TYR A 325 16.78 -17.94 -1.63
CA TYR A 325 15.60 -17.22 -2.09
C TYR A 325 14.32 -18.05 -1.88
N ARG A 326 13.23 -17.40 -1.41
CA ARG A 326 11.94 -18.07 -1.05
C ARG A 326 10.71 -17.51 -1.75
N CYS A 327 10.84 -16.38 -2.43
CA CYS A 327 9.86 -15.93 -3.41
C CYS A 327 10.38 -16.37 -4.81
#